data_AF-A0A2V5QIJ8-F1
#
_entry.id   AF-A0A2V5QIJ8-F1
#
_cell.length_a   1.000
_cell.length_b   1.000
_cell.length_c   1.000
_cell.angle_alpha   90.00
_cell.angle_beta   90.00
_cell.angle_gamma   90.00
#
_symmetry.space_group_name_H-M   'P 1'
#
loop_
_entity.id
_entity.type
_entity.pdbx_description
1 polymer ?
#
loop_
_entity_poly.entity_id
_entity_poly.type
_entity_poly.pdbx_seq_one_letter_code
_entity_poly.pdbx_strand_id
1 'polypeptide(L)' 'MALFEKLTGHRFDREFVSEKELEARKAAATNPVGVTLSDLMLASARGDAIDMTEIMQKFSFQPKSVRQYAASLLERIK' A
#
# COMPACT_ATOMS: atom_id res chain seq x y z
N MET A 1 -3.84 3.94 -7.22
CA MET A 1 -4.01 3.10 -8.43
C MET A 1 -4.18 3.93 -9.70
N ALA A 2 -5.15 4.85 -9.80
CA ALA A 2 -5.30 5.74 -10.98
C ALA A 2 -4.02 6.52 -11.37
N LEU A 3 -3.12 6.77 -10.42
CA LEU A 3 -1.84 7.40 -10.70
C LEU A 3 -0.93 6.52 -11.56
N PHE A 4 -0.77 5.24 -11.25
CA PHE A 4 0.12 4.34 -12.00
C PHE A 4 -0.44 4.09 -13.39
N GLU A 5 -1.74 3.83 -13.54
CA GLU A 5 -2.37 3.66 -14.85
C GLU A 5 -2.22 4.90 -15.74
N LYS A 6 -2.32 6.11 -15.16
CA LYS A 6 -2.08 7.36 -15.89
C LYS A 6 -0.63 7.53 -16.31
N LEU A 7 0.33 7.10 -15.48
CA LEU A 7 1.75 7.23 -15.77
C LEU A 7 2.25 6.17 -16.76
N THR A 8 1.69 4.97 -16.74
CA THR A 8 2.10 3.86 -17.61
C THR A 8 1.29 3.78 -18.90
N GLY A 9 0.08 4.36 -18.94
CA GLY A 9 -0.86 4.18 -20.04
C GLY A 9 -1.54 2.80 -20.07
N HIS A 10 -1.25 1.94 -19.09
CA HIS A 10 -1.82 0.60 -18.97
C HIS A 10 -2.93 0.58 -17.93
N ARG A 11 -4.07 -0.04 -18.27
CA ARG A 11 -5.13 -0.33 -17.30
C ARG A 11 -4.81 -1.61 -16.55
N PHE A 12 -5.14 -1.64 -15.27
CA PHE A 12 -5.05 -2.83 -14.45
C PHE A 12 -6.45 -3.38 -14.15
N ASP A 13 -6.60 -4.69 -14.25
CA ASP A 13 -7.80 -5.35 -13.74
C ASP A 13 -7.80 -5.29 -12.21
N ARG A 14 -8.94 -4.88 -11.66
CA ARG A 14 -9.09 -4.65 -10.23
C ARG A 14 -9.88 -5.78 -9.61
N GLU A 15 -9.26 -6.46 -8.66
CA GLU A 15 -9.94 -7.41 -7.78
C GLU A 15 -10.14 -6.75 -6.41
N PHE A 16 -11.38 -6.76 -5.93
CA PHE A 16 -11.69 -6.35 -4.57
C PHE A 16 -11.61 -7.58 -3.66
N VAL A 17 -10.79 -7.48 -2.62
CA VAL A 17 -10.70 -8.51 -1.58
C VAL A 17 -11.37 -7.96 -0.33
N SER A 18 -12.41 -8.64 0.12
CA SER A 18 -13.15 -8.29 1.33
C SER A 18 -12.35 -8.56 2.60
N GLU A 19 -12.69 -7.89 3.71
CA GLU A 19 -12.10 -8.21 5.02
C GLU A 19 -12.30 -9.68 5.41
N LYS A 20 -13.47 -10.27 5.08
CA LYS A 20 -13.74 -11.68 5.34
C LYS A 20 -12.77 -12.61 4.61
N GLU A 21 -12.43 -12.29 3.37
CA GLU A 21 -11.44 -13.05 2.61
C GLU A 21 -10.02 -12.86 3.15
N LEU A 22 -9.68 -11.67 3.63
CA LEU A 22 -8.40 -11.43 4.31
C LEU A 22 -8.29 -12.22 5.62
N GLU A 23 -9.35 -12.28 6.42
CA GLU A 23 -9.38 -13.11 7.63
C GLU A 23 -9.26 -14.61 7.29
N ALA A 24 -9.93 -15.07 6.23
CA ALA A 24 -9.79 -16.45 5.76
C ALA A 24 -8.36 -16.74 5.27
N ARG A 25 -7.73 -15.81 4.54
CA ARG A 25 -6.32 -15.92 4.09
C ARG A 25 -5.36 -15.97 5.27
N LYS A 26 -5.59 -15.15 6.31
CA LYS A 26 -4.83 -15.19 7.55
C LYS A 26 -4.93 -16.56 8.23
N ALA A 27 -6.15 -17.08 8.39
CA ALA A 27 -6.39 -18.37 9.02
C ALA A 27 -5.77 -19.54 8.23
N ALA A 28 -5.72 -19.44 6.89
CA ALA A 28 -5.13 -20.45 6.02
C ALA A 28 -3.61 -20.31 5.82
N ALA A 29 -2.99 -19.26 6.35
CA ALA A 29 -1.56 -19.01 6.15
C ALA A 29 -0.71 -20.09 6.84
N THR A 30 0.16 -20.73 6.06
CA THR A 30 1.06 -21.80 6.55
C THR A 30 2.39 -21.28 7.08
N ASN A 31 2.62 -19.97 6.97
CA ASN A 31 3.86 -19.34 7.40
C ASN A 31 3.59 -17.97 8.05
N PRO A 32 4.52 -17.49 8.91
CA PRO A 32 4.35 -16.22 9.62
C PRO A 32 4.22 -15.01 8.68
N VAL A 33 4.90 -15.02 7.53
CA VAL A 33 4.85 -13.91 6.57
C VAL A 33 3.43 -13.70 6.02
N GLY A 34 2.74 -14.79 5.67
CA GLY A 34 1.35 -14.74 5.20
C GLY A 34 0.38 -14.20 6.26
N VAL A 35 0.60 -14.55 7.53
CA VAL A 35 -0.17 -14.00 8.66
C VAL A 35 0.05 -12.49 8.76
N THR A 36 1.32 -12.04 8.81
CA THR A 36 1.65 -10.61 8.93
C THR A 36 1.13 -9.77 7.77
N LEU A 37 1.21 -10.27 6.53
CA LEU A 37 0.67 -9.57 5.38
C LEU A 37 -0.86 -9.41 5.48
N SER A 38 -1.56 -10.46 5.89
CA SER A 38 -3.01 -10.40 6.07
C SER A 38 -3.40 -9.41 7.17
N ASP A 39 -2.66 -9.39 8.28
CA ASP A 39 -2.85 -8.43 9.36
C ASP A 39 -2.66 -6.98 8.91
N LEU A 40 -1.61 -6.71 8.13
CA LEU A 40 -1.36 -5.37 7.61
C LEU A 40 -2.49 -4.90 6.69
N MET A 41 -3.01 -5.78 5.83
CA MET A 41 -4.12 -5.44 4.94
C MET A 41 -5.42 -5.20 5.72
N LEU A 42 -5.69 -5.99 6.76
CA LEU A 42 -6.85 -5.80 7.64
C LEU A 42 -6.78 -4.49 8.43
N ALA A 43 -5.62 -4.17 9.01
CA ALA A 43 -5.38 -2.90 9.69
C ALA A 43 -5.60 -1.72 8.74
N SER A 44 -5.06 -1.80 7.52
CA SER A 44 -5.28 -0.79 6.49
C SER A 44 -6.76 -0.65 6.09
N ALA A 45 -7.50 -1.75 5.99
CA ALA A 45 -8.92 -1.73 5.63
C ALA A 45 -9.78 -1.08 6.73
N ARG A 46 -9.41 -1.30 8.00
CA ARG A 46 -10.11 -0.75 9.18
C ARG A 46 -9.75 0.71 9.48
N GLY A 47 -8.85 1.30 8.70
CA GLY A 47 -8.44 2.69 8.88
C GLY A 47 -7.48 2.89 10.05
N ASP A 48 -6.68 1.88 10.40
CA ASP A 48 -5.63 1.97 11.43
C ASP A 48 -4.42 2.76 10.88
N ALA A 49 -4.67 4.04 10.60
CA ALA A 49 -3.67 4.97 10.10
C ALA A 49 -2.97 5.65 11.27
N ILE A 50 -1.64 5.56 11.29
CA ILE A 50 -0.81 6.30 12.24
C ILE A 50 -0.74 7.75 11.78
N ASP A 51 -1.13 8.69 12.64
CA ASP A 51 -0.92 10.11 12.39
C ASP A 51 0.57 10.44 12.53
N MET A 52 1.20 10.78 11.39
CA MET A 52 2.62 11.11 11.31
C MET A 52 2.88 12.63 11.33
N THR A 53 1.86 13.45 11.54
CA THR A 53 1.96 14.92 11.43
C THR A 53 3.03 15.49 12.37
N GLU A 54 3.06 15.04 13.63
CA GLU A 54 4.05 15.50 14.63
C GLU A 54 5.49 15.12 14.22
N ILE A 55 5.68 13.89 13.74
CA ILE A 55 6.99 13.40 13.29
C ILE A 55 7.48 14.23 12.09
N MET A 56 6.59 14.55 11.15
CA MET A 56 6.94 15.38 9.99
C MET A 56 7.35 16.80 10.40
N GLN A 57 6.66 17.40 11.37
CA GLN A 57 7.03 18.71 11.92
C GLN A 57 8.39 18.66 12.62
N LYS A 58 8.62 17.64 13.45
CA LYS A 58 9.84 17.50 14.26
C LYS A 58 11.10 17.36 13.41
N PHE A 59 11.07 16.54 12.37
CA PHE A 59 12.26 16.24 11.57
C PHE A 59 12.44 17.16 10.35
N SER A 60 11.52 18.10 10.11
CA SER A 60 11.62 19.15 9.08
C SER A 60 12.05 18.63 7.70
N PHE A 61 11.64 17.42 7.33
CA PHE A 61 11.89 16.84 6.02
C PHE A 61 10.59 16.77 5.23
N GLN A 62 10.67 16.98 3.92
CA GLN A 62 9.55 16.76 3.01
C GLN A 62 9.67 15.38 2.35
N PRO A 63 8.77 14.43 2.66
CA PRO A 63 8.69 13.18 1.93
C PRO A 63 8.38 13.45 0.45
N LYS A 64 8.92 12.60 -0.44
CA LYS A 64 8.46 12.57 -1.82
C LYS A 64 6.99 12.22 -1.85
N SER A 65 6.21 12.93 -2.66
CA SER A 65 4.83 12.53 -2.96
C SER A 65 4.81 11.17 -3.66
N VAL A 66 3.70 10.45 -3.55
CA VAL A 66 3.49 9.17 -4.25
C VAL A 66 3.68 9.32 -5.77
N ARG A 67 3.34 10.49 -6.35
CA ARG A 67 3.57 10.80 -7.76
C ARG A 67 5.05 10.89 -8.10
N GLN A 68 5.84 11.61 -7.30
CA GLN A 68 7.28 11.72 -7.52
C GLN A 68 7.97 10.36 -7.40
N TYR A 69 7.56 9.55 -6.43
CA TYR A 69 8.06 8.18 -6.30
C TYR A 69 7.72 7.34 -7.53
N ALA A 70 6.44 7.28 -7.93
CA ALA A 70 5.99 6.49 -9.07
C ALA A 70 6.69 6.88 -10.39
N ALA A 71 6.86 8.19 -10.65
CA ALA A 71 7.59 8.66 -11.83
C ALA A 71 9.05 8.19 -11.81
N SER A 72 9.77 8.39 -10.70
CA SER A 72 11.17 7.96 -10.57
C SER A 72 11.35 6.44 -10.65
N LEU A 73 10.34 5.67 -10.21
CA LEU A 73 10.37 4.22 -10.32
C LEU A 73 10.25 3.80 -11.79
N LEU A 74 9.32 4.38 -12.55
CA LEU A 74 9.12 4.03 -13.96
C LEU A 74 10.32 4.38 -14.85
N GLU A 75 11.11 5.40 -14.49
CA GLU A 75 12.38 5.71 -15.16
C GLU A 75 13.44 4.63 -14.93
N ARG A 76 13.44 3.97 -13.77
CA ARG A 76 14.45 2.96 -13.39
C ARG A 76 14.20 1.57 -13.97
N ILE A 77 12.97 1.28 -14.38
CA ILE A 77 12.56 -0.04 -14.89
C ILE A 77 12.47 -0.04 -16.43
N LYS A 78 12.70 1.10 -17.08
CA LYS A 78 12.94 1.19 -18.52
C LYS A 78 14.38 0.80 -18.83
#